data_AF-A0A554J3Y3-F1
#
_entry.id   AF-A0A554J3Y3-F1
#
_cell.length_a   1.000
_cell.length_b   1.000
_cell.length_c   1.000
_cell.angle_alpha   90.00
_cell.angle_beta   90.00
_cell.angle_gamma   90.00
#
_symmetry.space_group_name_H-M   'P 1'
#
loop_
_entity.id
_entity.type
_entity.pdbx_description
1 polymer ?
#
loop_
_entity_poly.entity_id
_entity_poly.type
_entity_poly.pdbx_seq_one_letter_code
_entity_poly.pdbx_strand_id
1 'polypeptide(L)'
;MLKALAVALFLCMLPLVSVFAASDDITTLVQKTAVLFAMAGSVLIAFLVIISILVRHQSELLKKVLFFSFLAAIGAPTLYFVGSTLYVNTMSDTKGPVHWHADFQIYACGQPIKLASPTSQLSNKVGTPIFHHHDDNRIHIEGVVANKQNFELADFFSAIGGELTKTSFTLPTNAGKRELRNGDLCGTDTGTWQVFVYRQDESNPRVFRQLNVKNYTQYLLSPHQNIPPGDCIIMEFDNLKEKTEHLCPLHAVELQNGAISVK
;
A
#
# COMPACT_ATOMS: atom_id res chain seq x y z
N MET A 1 19.16 34.20 32.16
CA MET A 1 18.42 33.93 30.89
C MET A 1 18.65 32.53 30.34
N LEU A 2 19.90 32.07 30.12
CA LEU A 2 20.17 30.78 29.47
C LEU A 2 19.51 29.55 30.14
N LYS A 3 19.49 29.50 31.48
CA LYS A 3 18.82 28.43 32.24
C LYS A 3 17.29 28.41 32.07
N ALA A 4 16.65 29.58 32.00
CA ALA A 4 15.21 29.70 31.80
C ALA A 4 14.82 29.33 30.36
N LEU A 5 15.66 29.67 29.38
CA LEU A 5 15.46 29.31 27.98
C LEU A 5 15.60 27.79 27.75
N ALA A 6 16.58 27.15 28.39
CA ALA A 6 16.78 25.70 28.30
C ALA A 6 15.64 24.91 28.97
N VAL A 7 15.13 25.37 30.11
CA VAL A 7 13.99 24.74 30.81
C VAL A 7 12.69 24.94 30.03
N ALA A 8 12.44 26.14 29.48
CA ALA A 8 11.26 26.42 28.67
C ALA A 8 11.23 25.60 27.37
N LEU A 9 12.38 25.40 26.71
CA LEU A 9 12.46 24.56 25.51
C LEU A 9 12.33 23.06 25.80
N PHE A 10 12.88 22.59 26.93
CA PHE A 10 12.68 21.21 27.39
C PHE A 10 11.19 20.93 27.70
N LEU A 11 10.49 21.91 28.28
CA LEU A 11 9.04 21.85 28.51
C LEU A 11 8.24 21.88 27.19
N CYS A 12 8.70 22.58 26.15
CA CYS A 12 8.09 22.55 24.81
C CYS A 12 8.28 21.22 24.06
N MET A 13 9.19 20.34 24.49
CA MET A 13 9.39 19.01 23.91
C MET A 13 8.55 17.91 24.60
N LEU A 14 7.86 18.24 25.70
CA LEU A 14 6.93 17.33 26.40
C LEU A 14 5.58 17.03 25.71
N PRO A 15 5.05 17.79 24.73
CA PRO A 15 3.77 17.44 24.12
C PRO A 15 3.88 16.27 23.11
N LEU A 16 5.01 15.57 23.02
CA LEU A 16 5.18 14.40 22.16
C LEU A 16 4.42 13.14 22.64
N VAL A 17 3.82 13.16 23.83
CA VAL A 17 3.16 12.00 24.44
C VAL A 17 1.66 11.93 24.12
N SER A 18 1.05 12.95 23.50
CA SER A 18 -0.41 13.00 23.29
C SER A 18 -0.90 12.39 21.97
N VAL A 19 -0.07 11.68 21.20
CA VAL A 19 -0.51 10.94 20.00
C VAL A 19 -0.83 9.49 20.33
N PHE A 20 -1.80 9.28 21.22
CA PHE A 20 -2.50 8.00 21.37
C PHE A 20 -3.98 8.21 21.05
N ALA A 21 -4.27 8.72 19.85
CA ALA A 21 -5.60 8.60 19.28
C ALA A 21 -5.71 7.18 18.70
N ALA A 22 -6.77 6.45 19.06
CA ALA A 22 -7.06 5.09 18.61
C ALA A 22 -6.89 4.97 17.08
N SER A 23 -5.80 4.34 16.63
CA SER A 23 -5.72 3.85 15.27
C SER A 23 -5.93 2.35 15.31
N ASP A 24 -6.89 1.87 14.52
CA ASP A 24 -7.29 0.46 14.51
C ASP A 24 -6.20 -0.48 13.94
N ASP A 25 -5.15 0.07 13.32
CA ASP A 25 -4.00 -0.68 12.80
C ASP A 25 -2.70 -0.31 13.54
N ILE A 26 -2.10 -1.32 14.18
CA ILE A 26 -0.82 -1.22 14.89
C ILE A 26 0.34 -0.80 13.98
N THR A 27 0.28 -1.15 12.70
CA THR A 27 1.32 -0.80 11.71
C THR A 27 1.31 0.70 11.47
N THR A 28 0.12 1.25 11.23
CA THR A 28 -0.09 2.68 11.08
C THR A 28 0.32 3.46 12.33
N LEU A 29 -0.01 2.95 13.53
CA LEU A 29 0.43 3.56 14.79
C LEU A 29 1.95 3.61 14.87
N VAL A 30 2.60 2.48 14.69
CA VAL A 30 4.05 2.32 14.78
C VAL A 30 4.76 3.25 13.79
N GLN A 31 4.30 3.31 12.54
CA GLN A 31 4.86 4.20 11.51
C GLN A 31 4.70 5.67 11.89
N LYS A 32 3.52 6.10 12.32
CA LYS A 32 3.27 7.49 12.75
C LYS A 32 4.16 7.89 13.92
N THR A 33 4.29 7.01 14.92
CA THR A 33 5.18 7.24 16.05
C THR A 33 6.64 7.30 15.59
N ALA A 34 7.06 6.46 14.66
CA ALA A 34 8.43 6.47 14.14
C ALA A 34 8.76 7.79 13.43
N VAL A 35 7.86 8.28 12.57
CA VAL A 35 7.99 9.60 11.91
C VAL A 35 8.05 10.72 12.94
N LEU A 36 7.21 10.66 13.96
CA LEU A 36 7.20 11.64 15.04
C LEU A 36 8.53 11.65 15.83
N PHE A 37 9.08 10.48 16.15
CA PHE A 37 10.40 10.35 16.80
C PHE A 37 11.53 10.91 15.92
N ALA A 38 11.50 10.65 14.60
CA ALA A 38 12.47 11.23 13.68
C ALA A 38 12.39 12.76 13.63
N MET A 39 11.18 13.32 13.55
CA MET A 39 10.98 14.78 13.53
C MET A 39 11.47 15.42 14.84
N ALA A 40 11.09 14.85 15.99
CA ALA A 40 11.51 15.34 17.30
C ALA A 40 13.03 15.27 17.49
N GLY A 41 13.64 14.14 17.10
CA GLY A 41 15.10 13.98 17.10
C GLY A 41 15.79 15.03 16.22
N SER A 42 15.27 15.28 15.03
CA SER A 42 15.81 16.26 14.08
C SER A 42 15.73 17.69 14.62
N VAL A 43 14.58 18.08 15.19
CA VAL A 43 14.40 19.39 15.84
C VAL A 43 15.33 19.56 17.03
N LEU A 44 15.47 18.52 17.87
CA LEU A 44 16.39 18.53 19.00
C LEU A 44 17.85 18.69 18.56
N ILE A 45 18.27 17.96 17.52
CA ILE A 45 19.62 18.05 16.95
C ILE A 45 19.88 19.47 16.44
N ALA A 46 18.96 20.04 15.64
CA ALA A 46 19.10 21.41 15.14
C ALA A 46 19.23 22.42 16.28
N PHE A 47 18.44 22.27 17.33
CA PHE A 47 18.52 23.10 18.52
C PHE A 47 19.87 22.96 19.27
N LEU A 48 20.35 21.74 19.46
CA LEU A 48 21.65 21.49 20.09
C LEU A 48 22.80 22.08 19.26
N VAL A 49 22.71 22.04 17.92
CA VAL A 49 23.67 22.70 17.02
C VAL A 49 23.66 24.21 17.23
N ILE A 50 22.47 24.84 17.29
CA ILE A 50 22.34 26.28 17.54
C ILE A 50 22.98 26.66 18.89
N ILE A 51 22.71 25.91 19.97
CA ILE A 51 23.35 26.15 21.27
C ILE A 51 24.88 26.04 21.14
N SER A 52 25.36 24.99 20.46
CA SER A 52 26.79 24.77 20.28
C SER A 52 27.48 25.93 19.57
N ILE A 53 26.80 26.56 18.59
CA ILE A 53 27.31 27.72 17.85
C ILE A 53 27.26 29.01 18.70
N LEU A 54 26.16 29.25 19.41
CA LEU A 54 25.95 30.51 20.14
C LEU A 54 26.83 30.63 21.40
N VAL A 55 27.19 29.51 22.04
CA VAL A 55 28.01 29.52 23.26
C VAL A 55 29.50 29.46 22.90
N ARG A 56 30.13 30.64 22.74
CA ARG A 56 31.55 30.76 22.36
C ARG A 56 32.55 30.10 23.33
N HIS A 57 32.31 30.19 24.65
CA HIS A 57 33.14 29.56 25.68
C HIS A 57 32.36 28.46 26.38
N GLN A 58 32.46 27.25 25.84
CA GLN A 58 31.82 26.07 26.42
C GLN A 58 32.64 25.54 27.58
N SER A 59 32.03 25.44 28.76
CA SER A 59 32.63 24.71 29.89
C SER A 59 32.73 23.22 29.56
N GLU A 60 33.68 22.52 30.20
CA GLU A 60 33.83 21.06 30.03
C GLU A 60 32.56 20.28 30.36
N LEU A 61 31.77 20.77 31.33
CA LEU A 61 30.47 20.19 31.65
C LEU A 61 29.47 20.35 30.49
N LEU A 62 29.38 21.55 29.89
CA LEU A 62 28.47 21.81 28.79
C LEU A 62 28.79 20.96 27.57
N LYS A 63 30.09 20.79 27.23
CA LYS A 63 30.52 19.92 26.14
C LYS A 63 30.01 18.49 26.31
N LYS A 64 30.17 17.94 27.52
CA LYS A 64 29.67 16.59 27.86
C LYS A 64 28.15 16.52 27.75
N VAL A 65 27.43 17.50 28.29
CA VAL A 65 25.97 17.56 28.21
C VAL A 65 25.50 17.60 26.75
N LEU A 66 26.09 18.46 25.91
CA LEU A 66 25.76 18.56 24.49
C LEU A 66 26.04 17.23 23.78
N PHE A 67 27.22 16.64 23.99
CA PHE A 67 27.60 15.36 23.41
C PHE A 67 26.59 14.25 23.75
N PHE A 68 26.27 14.05 25.03
CA PHE A 68 25.29 13.03 25.42
C PHE A 68 23.87 13.35 24.95
N SER A 69 23.51 14.63 24.84
CA SER A 69 22.21 15.04 24.28
C SER A 69 22.11 14.72 22.79
N PHE A 70 23.18 14.96 22.01
CA PHE A 70 23.23 14.53 20.61
C PHE A 70 23.14 13.01 20.49
N LEU A 71 23.91 12.29 21.31
CA LEU A 71 23.88 10.83 21.33
C LEU A 71 22.47 10.30 21.63
N ALA A 72 21.76 10.90 22.59
CA ALA A 72 20.39 10.53 22.91
C ALA A 72 19.41 10.90 21.77
N ALA A 73 19.54 12.09 21.19
CA ALA A 73 18.66 12.58 20.12
C ALA A 73 18.77 11.76 18.83
N ILE A 74 19.93 11.15 18.56
CA ILE A 74 20.16 10.24 17.42
C ILE A 74 19.84 8.80 17.82
N GLY A 75 20.35 8.35 18.96
CA GLY A 75 20.28 6.97 19.42
C GLY A 75 18.86 6.52 19.75
N ALA A 76 18.06 7.36 20.41
CA ALA A 76 16.70 6.97 20.79
C ALA A 76 15.77 6.76 19.59
N PRO A 77 15.66 7.68 18.60
CA PRO A 77 14.91 7.40 17.37
C PRO A 77 15.46 6.18 16.62
N THR A 78 16.78 6.04 16.52
CA THR A 78 17.40 4.88 15.83
C THR A 78 17.00 3.55 16.48
N LEU A 79 17.11 3.44 17.80
CA LEU A 79 16.68 2.25 18.55
C LEU A 79 15.18 2.00 18.39
N TYR A 80 14.36 3.06 18.41
CA TYR A 80 12.93 2.94 18.15
C TYR A 80 12.65 2.42 16.73
N PHE A 81 13.32 2.94 15.71
CA PHE A 81 13.17 2.46 14.33
C PHE A 81 13.57 1.00 14.18
N VAL A 82 14.70 0.59 14.76
CA VAL A 82 15.15 -0.80 14.73
C VAL A 82 14.14 -1.70 15.46
N GLY A 83 13.76 -1.35 16.68
CA GLY A 83 12.81 -2.12 17.48
C GLY A 83 11.44 -2.22 16.82
N SER A 84 10.93 -1.12 16.27
CA SER A 84 9.64 -1.08 15.58
C SER A 84 9.64 -1.87 14.27
N THR A 85 10.72 -1.79 13.49
CA THR A 85 10.86 -2.58 12.26
C THR A 85 10.89 -4.08 12.57
N LEU A 86 11.68 -4.49 13.58
CA LEU A 86 11.74 -5.88 14.02
C LEU A 86 10.37 -6.35 14.54
N TYR A 87 9.69 -5.51 15.32
CA TYR A 87 8.36 -5.80 15.85
C TYR A 87 7.34 -6.00 14.72
N VAL A 88 7.21 -5.05 13.80
CA VAL A 88 6.25 -5.13 12.69
C VAL A 88 6.56 -6.32 11.79
N ASN A 89 7.82 -6.56 11.45
CA ASN A 89 8.20 -7.73 10.65
C ASN A 89 7.82 -9.03 11.37
N THR A 90 8.18 -9.21 12.64
CA THR A 90 7.91 -10.45 13.37
C THR A 90 6.43 -10.71 13.63
N MET A 91 5.64 -9.66 13.88
CA MET A 91 4.21 -9.78 14.15
C MET A 91 3.36 -9.90 12.88
N SER A 92 3.85 -9.41 11.74
CA SER A 92 3.14 -9.50 10.46
C SER A 92 2.87 -10.94 9.99
N ASP A 93 1.84 -11.13 9.17
CA ASP A 93 1.55 -12.42 8.53
C ASP A 93 2.62 -12.85 7.52
N THR A 94 3.33 -11.89 6.96
CA THR A 94 4.37 -12.12 5.94
C THR A 94 5.77 -12.29 6.52
N LYS A 95 5.95 -12.02 7.81
CA LYS A 95 7.23 -12.09 8.52
C LYS A 95 8.32 -11.18 7.94
N GLY A 96 7.93 -10.14 7.22
CA GLY A 96 8.83 -9.21 6.54
C GLY A 96 8.18 -8.51 5.35
N PRO A 97 8.90 -7.63 4.65
CA PRO A 97 8.37 -6.95 3.48
C PRO A 97 8.18 -7.92 2.32
N VAL A 98 7.11 -7.71 1.56
CA VAL A 98 6.81 -8.44 0.33
C VAL A 98 6.76 -7.51 -0.86
N HIS A 99 6.79 -8.10 -2.04
CA HIS A 99 6.60 -7.43 -3.31
C HIS A 99 5.83 -8.40 -4.18
N TRP A 100 4.50 -8.32 -4.14
CA TRP A 100 3.61 -9.19 -4.91
C TRP A 100 2.90 -8.40 -5.99
N HIS A 101 2.62 -9.08 -7.10
CA HIS A 101 1.92 -8.52 -8.25
C HIS A 101 0.73 -9.38 -8.65
N ALA A 102 -0.33 -8.74 -9.13
CA ALA A 102 -1.33 -9.36 -9.98
C ALA A 102 -1.63 -8.46 -11.19
N ASP A 103 -1.67 -9.01 -12.39
CA ASP A 103 -2.09 -8.25 -13.57
C ASP A 103 -3.62 -8.18 -13.56
N PHE A 104 -4.17 -7.10 -14.10
CA PHE A 104 -5.61 -6.96 -14.21
C PHE A 104 -6.04 -6.31 -15.52
N GLN A 105 -7.31 -6.51 -15.89
CA GLN A 105 -7.98 -5.74 -16.93
C GLN A 105 -9.40 -5.44 -16.49
N ILE A 106 -9.91 -4.26 -16.87
CA ILE A 106 -11.26 -3.82 -16.53
C ILE A 106 -12.01 -3.51 -17.81
N TYR A 107 -13.21 -4.05 -17.95
CA TYR A 107 -14.08 -3.81 -19.08
C TYR A 107 -15.48 -3.41 -18.60
N ALA A 108 -16.13 -2.56 -19.39
CA ALA A 108 -17.56 -2.30 -19.25
C ALA A 108 -18.20 -2.25 -20.63
N CYS A 109 -19.20 -3.10 -20.83
CA CYS A 109 -19.93 -3.27 -22.08
C CYS A 109 -18.96 -3.51 -23.27
N GLY A 110 -17.99 -4.41 -23.06
CA GLY A 110 -16.95 -4.76 -24.04
C GLY A 110 -15.86 -3.70 -24.25
N GLN A 111 -15.94 -2.53 -23.58
CA GLN A 111 -14.94 -1.47 -23.73
C GLN A 111 -13.97 -1.44 -22.54
N PRO A 112 -12.65 -1.36 -22.78
CA PRO A 112 -11.67 -1.30 -21.70
C PRO A 112 -11.81 -0.01 -20.89
N ILE A 113 -11.70 -0.12 -19.57
CA ILE A 113 -11.62 1.00 -18.63
C ILE A 113 -10.16 1.16 -18.22
N LYS A 114 -9.64 2.38 -18.42
CA LYS A 114 -8.34 2.78 -17.85
C LYS A 114 -8.56 3.48 -16.51
N LEU A 115 -7.79 3.08 -15.50
CA LEU A 115 -7.76 3.76 -14.21
C LEU A 115 -7.13 5.15 -14.34
N ALA A 116 -7.28 5.96 -13.30
CA ALA A 116 -6.59 7.24 -13.20
C ALA A 116 -5.07 7.02 -13.18
N SER A 117 -4.35 7.79 -13.98
CA SER A 117 -2.88 7.78 -13.99
C SER A 117 -2.36 8.60 -12.79
N PRO A 118 -1.15 8.31 -12.27
CA PRO A 118 -0.52 9.16 -11.25
C PRO A 118 -0.40 10.61 -11.74
N THR A 119 -0.98 11.57 -11.00
CA THR A 119 -1.01 12.99 -11.41
C THR A 119 0.06 13.84 -10.74
N SER A 120 0.68 13.34 -9.67
CA SER A 120 1.63 14.12 -8.87
C SER A 120 3.06 13.99 -9.40
N GLN A 121 3.84 15.07 -9.36
CA GLN A 121 5.28 15.02 -9.70
C GLN A 121 6.15 14.30 -8.66
N LEU A 122 5.60 14.05 -7.46
CA LEU A 122 6.32 13.47 -6.33
C LEU A 122 6.03 11.98 -6.12
N SER A 123 5.03 11.42 -6.81
CA SER A 123 4.65 10.01 -6.72
C SER A 123 4.20 9.49 -8.09
N ASN A 124 4.76 8.36 -8.50
CA ASN A 124 4.37 7.58 -9.67
C ASN A 124 3.36 6.46 -9.32
N LYS A 125 2.71 6.54 -8.16
CA LYS A 125 1.77 5.54 -7.63
C LYS A 125 0.38 6.14 -7.49
N VAL A 126 -0.64 5.35 -7.81
CA VAL A 126 -2.04 5.61 -7.40
C VAL A 126 -2.44 4.51 -6.42
N GLY A 127 -2.77 4.90 -5.19
CA GLY A 127 -3.05 3.96 -4.12
C GLY A 127 -2.43 4.39 -2.78
N THR A 128 -2.30 3.42 -1.88
CA THR A 128 -1.56 3.55 -0.63
C THR A 128 -0.09 3.14 -0.82
N PRO A 129 0.82 3.43 0.13
CA PRO A 129 2.20 2.98 0.05
C PRO A 129 2.35 1.46 -0.10
N ILE A 130 1.41 0.68 0.46
CA ILE A 130 1.45 -0.79 0.41
C ILE A 130 0.66 -1.34 -0.77
N PHE A 131 -0.46 -0.73 -1.15
CA PHE A 131 -1.37 -1.26 -2.16
C PHE A 131 -1.69 -0.21 -3.23
N HIS A 132 -1.17 -0.39 -4.44
CA HIS A 132 -1.20 0.63 -5.52
C HIS A 132 -1.02 0.04 -6.92
N HIS A 133 -1.09 0.90 -7.94
CA HIS A 133 -0.65 0.61 -9.32
C HIS A 133 0.21 1.74 -9.91
N HIS A 134 0.89 1.44 -11.01
CA HIS A 134 1.80 2.35 -11.71
C HIS A 134 1.35 2.75 -13.13
N ASP A 135 0.05 2.60 -13.43
CA ASP A 135 -0.54 2.75 -14.78
C ASP A 135 -0.04 1.70 -15.79
N ASP A 136 0.24 0.50 -15.29
CA ASP A 136 0.77 -0.66 -16.01
C ASP A 136 -0.20 -1.86 -16.02
N ASN A 137 -1.46 -1.63 -15.61
CA ASN A 137 -2.48 -2.67 -15.43
C ASN A 137 -2.05 -3.78 -14.46
N ARG A 138 -1.29 -3.40 -13.43
CA ARG A 138 -0.83 -4.30 -12.37
C ARG A 138 -1.17 -3.76 -11.00
N ILE A 139 -1.62 -4.65 -10.15
CA ILE A 139 -1.80 -4.42 -8.72
C ILE A 139 -0.47 -4.75 -8.03
N HIS A 140 0.04 -3.82 -7.24
CA HIS A 140 1.26 -3.94 -6.46
C HIS A 140 0.95 -4.01 -4.97
N ILE A 141 1.45 -5.05 -4.31
CA ILE A 141 1.46 -5.18 -2.84
C ILE A 141 2.93 -5.13 -2.40
N GLU A 142 3.36 -4.00 -1.84
CA GLU A 142 4.75 -3.72 -1.49
C GLU A 142 4.93 -3.28 -0.04
N GLY A 143 5.74 -3.99 0.74
CA GLY A 143 5.98 -3.67 2.15
C GLY A 143 5.46 -4.76 3.08
N VAL A 144 5.28 -4.43 4.36
CA VAL A 144 4.96 -5.43 5.38
C VAL A 144 3.45 -5.62 5.49
N VAL A 145 2.97 -6.82 5.16
CA VAL A 145 1.56 -7.19 5.23
C VAL A 145 1.26 -7.68 6.64
N ALA A 146 0.69 -6.80 7.47
CA ALA A 146 0.35 -7.10 8.86
C ALA A 146 -0.74 -8.16 8.97
N ASN A 147 -1.78 -8.04 8.14
CA ASN A 147 -2.95 -8.93 8.11
C ASN A 147 -3.31 -9.21 6.63
N LYS A 148 -3.31 -10.47 6.22
CA LYS A 148 -3.57 -10.88 4.82
C LYS A 148 -4.98 -10.53 4.36
N GLN A 149 -5.95 -10.42 5.27
CA GLN A 149 -7.33 -10.07 4.97
C GLN A 149 -7.50 -8.60 4.53
N ASN A 150 -6.45 -7.77 4.64
CA ASN A 150 -6.46 -6.38 4.15
C ASN A 150 -5.94 -6.24 2.70
N PHE A 151 -5.86 -7.36 1.98
CA PHE A 151 -5.39 -7.42 0.58
C PHE A 151 -6.41 -8.12 -0.30
N GLU A 152 -7.69 -7.91 0.00
CA GLU A 152 -8.79 -8.35 -0.85
C GLU A 152 -8.95 -7.39 -2.04
N LEU A 153 -9.61 -7.83 -3.12
CA LEU A 153 -9.83 -6.98 -4.29
C LEU A 153 -10.61 -5.70 -3.93
N ALA A 154 -11.52 -5.74 -2.95
CA ALA A 154 -12.21 -4.54 -2.49
C ALA A 154 -11.27 -3.53 -1.82
N ASP A 155 -10.25 -4.00 -1.09
CA ASP A 155 -9.23 -3.12 -0.49
C ASP A 155 -8.41 -2.42 -1.57
N PHE A 156 -8.14 -3.08 -2.71
CA PHE A 156 -7.47 -2.42 -3.84
C PHE A 156 -8.31 -1.26 -4.38
N PHE A 157 -9.61 -1.48 -4.59
CA PHE A 157 -10.52 -0.43 -5.04
C PHE A 157 -10.55 0.73 -4.05
N SER A 158 -10.63 0.44 -2.75
CA SER A 158 -10.58 1.46 -1.70
C SER A 158 -9.25 2.23 -1.72
N ALA A 159 -8.12 1.52 -1.84
CA ALA A 159 -6.79 2.11 -1.85
C ALA A 159 -6.61 3.13 -2.99
N ILE A 160 -7.14 2.85 -4.18
CA ILE A 160 -7.05 3.76 -5.32
C ILE A 160 -8.08 4.90 -5.28
N GLY A 161 -8.98 4.93 -4.29
CA GLY A 161 -10.03 5.96 -4.13
C GLY A 161 -11.37 5.62 -4.79
N GLY A 162 -11.57 4.34 -5.11
CA GLY A 162 -12.82 3.74 -5.57
C GLY A 162 -13.54 2.96 -4.48
N GLU A 163 -14.50 2.13 -4.89
CA GLU A 163 -15.28 1.24 -4.03
C GLU A 163 -15.71 0.01 -4.81
N LEU A 164 -15.74 -1.15 -4.17
CA LEU A 164 -16.25 -2.39 -4.74
C LEU A 164 -17.22 -3.07 -3.79
N THR A 165 -18.44 -3.31 -4.26
CA THR A 165 -19.48 -4.01 -3.52
C THR A 165 -19.98 -5.22 -4.31
N LYS A 166 -20.90 -6.00 -3.73
CA LYS A 166 -21.55 -7.14 -4.41
C LYS A 166 -22.44 -6.73 -5.59
N THR A 167 -22.77 -5.45 -5.71
CA THR A 167 -23.75 -4.97 -6.71
C THR A 167 -23.30 -3.73 -7.45
N SER A 168 -22.14 -3.16 -7.13
CA SER A 168 -21.67 -1.93 -7.74
C SER A 168 -20.16 -1.78 -7.60
N PHE A 169 -19.61 -0.91 -8.43
CA PHE A 169 -18.26 -0.42 -8.26
C PHE A 169 -18.17 1.06 -8.60
N THR A 170 -17.19 1.71 -7.99
CA THR A 170 -16.73 3.06 -8.33
C THR A 170 -15.24 2.98 -8.64
N LEU A 171 -14.82 3.51 -9.78
CA LEU A 171 -13.44 3.55 -10.22
C LEU A 171 -13.00 4.98 -10.54
N PRO A 172 -11.86 5.44 -10.03
CA PRO A 172 -11.26 6.69 -10.48
C PRO A 172 -10.63 6.47 -11.87
N THR A 173 -10.98 7.34 -12.82
CA THR A 173 -10.40 7.38 -14.17
C THR A 173 -9.87 8.78 -14.45
N ASN A 174 -9.10 8.95 -15.52
CA ASN A 174 -8.63 10.26 -15.97
C ASN A 174 -9.78 11.21 -16.38
N ALA A 175 -10.98 10.68 -16.67
CA ALA A 175 -12.18 11.47 -16.98
C ALA A 175 -13.07 11.74 -15.75
N GLY A 176 -12.63 11.35 -14.54
CA GLY A 176 -13.41 11.43 -13.31
C GLY A 176 -13.80 10.05 -12.78
N LYS A 177 -14.68 10.02 -11.77
CA LYS A 177 -15.17 8.76 -11.20
C LYS A 177 -16.19 8.12 -12.14
N ARG A 178 -16.02 6.83 -12.43
CA ARG A 178 -16.99 5.99 -13.12
C ARG A 178 -17.66 5.09 -12.11
N GLU A 179 -18.98 5.15 -12.03
CA GLU A 179 -19.80 4.29 -11.18
C GLU A 179 -20.71 3.45 -12.08
N LEU A 180 -20.81 2.16 -11.79
CA LEU A 180 -21.74 1.24 -12.43
C LEU A 180 -22.35 0.31 -11.37
N ARG A 181 -23.61 -0.04 -11.59
CA ARG A 181 -24.41 -0.89 -10.70
C ARG A 181 -25.02 -2.03 -11.49
N ASN A 182 -25.12 -3.20 -10.88
CA ASN A 182 -25.84 -4.33 -11.46
C ASN A 182 -27.27 -3.90 -11.75
N GLY A 183 -27.73 -4.11 -12.98
CA GLY A 183 -29.00 -3.56 -13.45
C GLY A 183 -28.84 -2.42 -14.46
N ASP A 184 -27.71 -1.72 -14.47
CA ASP A 184 -27.43 -0.70 -15.49
C ASP A 184 -27.30 -1.34 -16.87
N LEU A 185 -27.70 -0.62 -17.91
CA LEU A 185 -27.72 -1.15 -19.26
C LEU A 185 -26.35 -1.12 -19.94
N CYS A 186 -26.00 -2.22 -20.59
CA CYS A 186 -24.96 -2.30 -21.61
C CYS A 186 -25.62 -2.36 -23.00
N GLY A 187 -25.97 -1.18 -23.53
CA GLY A 187 -26.78 -1.10 -24.75
C GLY A 187 -28.24 -1.46 -24.46
N THR A 188 -28.71 -2.59 -24.98
CA THR A 188 -30.07 -3.10 -24.71
C THR A 188 -30.13 -4.08 -23.55
N ASP A 189 -29.00 -4.65 -23.16
CA ASP A 189 -28.96 -5.75 -22.21
C ASP A 189 -28.59 -5.26 -20.81
N THR A 190 -28.96 -6.02 -19.79
CA THR A 190 -28.65 -5.69 -18.40
C THR A 190 -27.25 -6.13 -18.03
N GLY A 191 -26.41 -5.16 -17.69
CA GLY A 191 -25.05 -5.39 -17.22
C GLY A 191 -25.01 -5.87 -15.77
N THR A 192 -24.09 -6.80 -15.51
CA THR A 192 -23.75 -7.34 -14.19
C THR A 192 -22.25 -7.35 -14.03
N TRP A 193 -21.78 -6.89 -12.87
CA TRP A 193 -20.38 -6.96 -12.51
C TRP A 193 -19.95 -8.39 -12.18
N GLN A 194 -18.86 -8.81 -12.80
CA GLN A 194 -18.32 -10.17 -12.71
C GLN A 194 -16.79 -10.11 -12.68
N VAL A 195 -16.17 -11.05 -11.97
CA VAL A 195 -14.71 -11.13 -11.87
C VAL A 195 -14.27 -12.53 -12.21
N PHE A 196 -13.38 -12.63 -13.19
CA PHE A 196 -12.75 -13.87 -13.60
C PHE A 196 -11.28 -13.82 -13.24
N VAL A 197 -10.72 -14.92 -12.75
CA VAL A 197 -9.30 -14.99 -12.41
C VAL A 197 -8.66 -16.20 -13.03
N TYR A 198 -7.53 -16.00 -13.69
CA TYR A 198 -6.63 -17.07 -14.06
C TYR A 198 -5.62 -17.27 -12.93
N ARG A 199 -5.77 -18.39 -12.22
CA ARG A 199 -4.91 -18.77 -11.08
C ARG A 199 -4.13 -20.02 -11.41
N GLN A 200 -2.87 -20.05 -10.99
CA GLN A 200 -2.00 -21.22 -11.14
C GLN A 200 -2.57 -22.43 -10.39
N ASP A 201 -2.55 -23.58 -11.03
CA ASP A 201 -2.94 -24.86 -10.44
C ASP A 201 -1.89 -25.32 -9.43
N GLU A 202 -2.32 -25.59 -8.19
CA GLU A 202 -1.43 -26.04 -7.11
C GLU A 202 -0.69 -27.34 -7.45
N SER A 203 -1.28 -28.19 -8.29
CA SER A 203 -0.69 -29.47 -8.69
C SER A 203 0.25 -29.35 -9.90
N ASN A 204 0.13 -28.28 -10.69
CA ASN A 204 0.96 -28.09 -11.88
C ASN A 204 1.23 -26.60 -12.16
N PRO A 205 2.46 -26.12 -11.97
CA PRO A 205 2.80 -24.70 -12.11
C PRO A 205 2.68 -24.17 -13.54
N ARG A 206 2.53 -25.03 -14.56
CA ARG A 206 2.29 -24.62 -15.95
C ARG A 206 0.82 -24.57 -16.33
N VAL A 207 -0.08 -24.97 -15.45
CA VAL A 207 -1.52 -24.97 -15.72
C VAL A 207 -2.16 -23.83 -14.95
N PHE A 208 -2.95 -23.02 -15.62
CA PHE A 208 -3.78 -21.98 -15.03
C PHE A 208 -5.24 -22.37 -15.22
N ARG A 209 -6.06 -22.13 -14.21
CA ARG A 209 -7.51 -22.37 -14.27
C ARG A 209 -8.24 -21.04 -14.28
N GLN A 210 -9.22 -20.91 -15.18
CA GLN A 210 -10.13 -19.78 -15.15
C GLN A 210 -11.21 -20.00 -14.10
N LEU A 211 -11.35 -19.08 -13.16
CA LEU A 211 -12.33 -19.12 -12.08
C LEU A 211 -13.28 -17.94 -12.19
N ASN A 212 -14.60 -18.20 -12.20
CA ASN A 212 -15.61 -17.16 -11.99
C ASN A 212 -15.78 -16.92 -10.48
N VAL A 213 -15.23 -15.81 -9.97
CA VAL A 213 -15.14 -15.53 -8.55
C VAL A 213 -16.45 -14.95 -8.03
N LYS A 214 -17.28 -15.80 -7.40
CA LYS A 214 -18.60 -15.37 -6.90
C LYS A 214 -18.54 -14.39 -5.72
N ASN A 215 -17.51 -14.50 -4.87
CA ASN A 215 -17.28 -13.59 -3.74
C ASN A 215 -16.05 -12.70 -3.98
N TYR A 216 -16.09 -11.96 -5.08
CA TYR A 216 -14.94 -11.20 -5.57
C TYR A 216 -14.53 -10.05 -4.64
N THR A 217 -15.43 -9.51 -3.81
CA THR A 217 -15.07 -8.46 -2.84
C THR A 217 -14.01 -8.96 -1.86
N GLN A 218 -14.07 -10.25 -1.50
CA GLN A 218 -13.17 -10.93 -0.57
C GLN A 218 -12.10 -11.76 -1.28
N TYR A 219 -11.86 -11.49 -2.57
CA TYR A 219 -10.86 -12.24 -3.32
C TYR A 219 -9.45 -11.83 -2.88
N LEU A 220 -8.73 -12.76 -2.26
CA LEU A 220 -7.34 -12.58 -1.88
C LEU A 220 -6.41 -12.87 -3.06
N LEU A 221 -5.54 -11.91 -3.38
CA LEU A 221 -4.56 -12.02 -4.47
C LEU A 221 -3.47 -13.06 -4.15
N SER A 222 -2.98 -13.73 -5.18
CA SER A 222 -1.88 -14.69 -5.02
C SER A 222 -0.56 -13.99 -4.61
N PRO A 223 0.18 -14.51 -3.62
CA PRO A 223 1.37 -13.86 -3.05
C PRO A 223 2.64 -14.10 -3.89
N HIS A 224 2.64 -13.68 -5.15
CA HIS A 224 3.74 -13.91 -6.08
C HIS A 224 4.35 -12.61 -6.61
N GLN A 225 5.69 -12.57 -6.66
CA GLN A 225 6.44 -11.41 -7.17
C GLN A 225 6.45 -11.33 -8.70
N ASN A 226 6.40 -12.47 -9.39
CA ASN A 226 6.44 -12.52 -10.85
C ASN A 226 5.04 -12.78 -11.40
N ILE A 227 4.79 -12.29 -12.62
CA ILE A 227 3.56 -12.60 -13.36
C ILE A 227 3.91 -13.18 -14.72
N PRO A 228 3.47 -14.42 -15.00
CA PRO A 228 3.01 -15.43 -14.04
C PRO A 228 4.09 -15.81 -12.99
N PRO A 229 3.77 -16.41 -11.83
CA PRO A 229 2.51 -17.04 -11.44
C PRO A 229 1.50 -16.17 -10.69
N GLY A 230 1.77 -14.88 -10.50
CA GLY A 230 0.77 -13.93 -9.99
C GLY A 230 -0.50 -13.95 -10.84
N ASP A 231 -1.62 -13.62 -10.21
CA ASP A 231 -2.94 -13.77 -10.83
C ASP A 231 -3.09 -12.86 -12.07
N CYS A 232 -3.90 -13.30 -13.03
CA CYS A 232 -4.52 -12.40 -14.00
C CYS A 232 -6.00 -12.24 -13.68
N ILE A 233 -6.39 -11.02 -13.30
CA ILE A 233 -7.75 -10.68 -12.86
C ILE A 233 -8.47 -9.91 -13.96
N ILE A 234 -9.52 -10.49 -14.52
CA ILE A 234 -10.39 -9.83 -15.49
C ILE A 234 -11.67 -9.41 -14.79
N MET A 235 -11.95 -8.12 -14.83
CA MET A 235 -13.12 -7.52 -14.20
C MET A 235 -14.04 -6.94 -15.27
N GLU A 236 -15.30 -7.36 -15.29
CA GLU A 236 -16.21 -7.03 -16.39
C GLU A 236 -17.58 -6.60 -15.88
N PHE A 237 -18.06 -5.48 -16.41
CA PHE A 237 -19.47 -5.11 -16.36
C PHE A 237 -20.11 -5.46 -17.71
N ASP A 238 -20.82 -6.58 -17.77
CA ASP A 238 -21.37 -7.13 -19.00
C ASP A 238 -22.54 -8.08 -18.71
N ASN A 239 -23.13 -8.68 -19.74
CA ASN A 239 -24.10 -9.77 -19.60
C ASN A 239 -23.54 -10.91 -18.72
N LEU A 240 -24.41 -11.50 -17.90
CA LEU A 240 -24.03 -12.61 -17.01
C LEU A 240 -23.47 -13.78 -17.81
N LYS A 241 -22.26 -14.25 -17.47
CA LYS A 241 -21.55 -15.33 -18.13
C LYS A 241 -20.65 -16.10 -17.17
N GLU A 242 -20.32 -17.33 -17.53
CA GLU A 242 -19.49 -18.21 -16.69
C GLU A 242 -18.01 -18.17 -17.02
N LYS A 243 -17.63 -17.57 -18.15
CA LYS A 243 -16.25 -17.43 -18.62
C LYS A 243 -16.04 -16.08 -19.32
N THR A 244 -14.79 -15.63 -19.36
CA THR A 244 -14.35 -14.50 -20.19
C THR A 244 -13.45 -14.98 -21.32
N GLU A 245 -13.50 -14.29 -22.47
CA GLU A 245 -12.51 -14.42 -23.54
C GLU A 245 -11.24 -13.56 -23.34
N HIS A 246 -11.24 -12.65 -22.37
CA HIS A 246 -10.11 -11.76 -22.11
C HIS A 246 -8.99 -12.46 -21.32
N LEU A 247 -7.77 -11.99 -21.54
CA LEU A 247 -6.57 -12.49 -20.89
C LEU A 247 -5.55 -11.35 -20.75
N CYS A 248 -4.86 -11.30 -19.61
CA CYS A 248 -3.83 -10.30 -19.36
C CYS A 248 -2.64 -10.49 -20.32
N PRO A 249 -1.96 -9.42 -20.75
CA PRO A 249 -1.01 -9.50 -21.86
C PRO A 249 0.15 -10.47 -21.62
N LEU A 250 0.73 -10.48 -20.41
CA LEU A 250 1.82 -11.40 -20.09
C LEU A 250 1.38 -12.86 -20.08
N HIS A 251 0.20 -13.15 -19.54
CA HIS A 251 -0.36 -14.50 -19.61
C HIS A 251 -0.63 -14.95 -21.05
N ALA A 252 -1.09 -14.04 -21.92
CA ALA A 252 -1.30 -14.34 -23.33
C ALA A 252 0.03 -14.67 -24.05
N VAL A 253 1.09 -13.93 -23.77
CA VAL A 253 2.44 -14.19 -24.31
C VAL A 253 2.97 -15.55 -23.84
N GLU A 254 2.88 -15.85 -22.54
CA GLU A 254 3.35 -17.13 -21.99
C GLU A 254 2.54 -18.33 -22.52
N LEU A 255 1.23 -18.15 -22.73
CA LEU A 255 0.37 -19.17 -23.35
C LEU A 255 0.76 -19.41 -24.80
N GLN A 256 1.01 -18.34 -25.58
CA GLN A 256 1.44 -18.44 -26.98
C GLN A 256 2.80 -19.14 -27.10
N ASN A 257 3.71 -18.89 -26.16
CA ASN A 257 5.03 -19.52 -26.11
C ASN A 257 4.97 -20.98 -25.63
N GLY A 258 3.80 -21.48 -25.21
CA GLY A 258 3.64 -22.83 -24.65
C GLY A 258 4.28 -23.00 -23.27
N ALA A 259 4.64 -21.91 -22.59
CA ALA A 259 5.21 -21.93 -21.25
C ALA A 259 4.14 -22.24 -20.19
N ILE A 260 2.91 -21.79 -20.44
CA ILE A 260 1.73 -22.12 -19.64
C ILE A 260 0.60 -22.67 -20.52
N SER A 261 -0.43 -23.22 -19.88
CA SER A 261 -1.67 -23.68 -20.49
C SER A 261 -2.85 -23.25 -19.62
N VAL A 262 -4.02 -23.01 -20.23
CA VAL A 262 -5.23 -22.57 -19.53
C VAL A 262 -6.31 -23.65 -19.62
N LYS A 263 -7.01 -23.91 -18.51
CA LYS A 263 -8.13 -24.85 -18.39
C LYS A 263 -9.41 -24.17 -17.89
#